data_AF-A0A7W7B1N2-F1
#
_entry.id   AF-A0A7W7B1N2-F1
#
_cell.length_a   1.000
_cell.length_b   1.000
_cell.length_c   1.000
_cell.angle_alpha   90.00
_cell.angle_beta   90.00
_cell.angle_gamma   90.00
#
_symmetry.space_group_name_H-M   'P 1'
#
loop_
_entity.id
_entity.type
_entity.pdbx_description
1 polymer ?
#
loop_
_entity_poly.entity_id
_entity_poly.type
_entity_poly.pdbx_seq_one_letter_code
_entity_poly.pdbx_strand_id
1 'polypeptide(L)'
;MSAKSCPNTAAFGDRDGILAHAIAEHIEALREEWGAGPLCGDIDSILAEYDTVAIEIARNSAYNRMLVALFFSVNPIASALASIRSLPAERIERWLAQAPPRSLLPTLDRDRAVDRYVNSELSTYRYWASGRIPLPDLADELRINFLSALLEITAGPTRTDIARRHALLCGQMIARH
;
A
#
# COMPACT_ATOMS: atom_id res chain seq x y z
N MET A 1 -12.91 -55.26 6.39
CA MET A 1 -11.79 -54.46 5.85
C MET A 1 -12.25 -53.02 5.80
N SER A 2 -11.75 -52.18 6.71
CA SER A 2 -12.13 -50.78 6.81
C SER A 2 -11.19 -49.96 5.93
N ALA A 3 -11.73 -49.30 4.90
CA ALA A 3 -10.97 -48.39 4.04
C ALA A 3 -10.68 -47.12 4.84
N LYS A 4 -9.39 -46.86 5.11
CA LYS A 4 -8.93 -45.58 5.66
C LYS A 4 -9.23 -44.49 4.64
N SER A 5 -10.08 -43.54 5.01
CA SER A 5 -10.30 -42.31 4.24
C SER A 5 -9.02 -41.47 4.24
N CYS A 6 -8.55 -41.12 3.05
CA CYS A 6 -7.50 -40.11 2.89
C CYS A 6 -7.97 -38.75 3.43
N PRO A 7 -7.06 -37.92 3.98
CA PRO A 7 -7.41 -36.57 4.42
C PRO A 7 -7.89 -35.72 3.23
N ASN A 8 -8.91 -34.93 3.52
CA ASN A 8 -9.70 -34.13 2.61
C ASN A 8 -8.85 -33.05 1.91
N THR A 9 -8.55 -33.20 0.62
CA THR A 9 -7.92 -32.15 -0.22
C THR A 9 -8.88 -31.03 -0.63
N ALA A 10 -10.13 -31.05 -0.13
CA ALA A 10 -11.18 -30.11 -0.53
C ALA A 10 -11.10 -28.72 0.14
N ALA A 11 -10.11 -28.46 1.01
CA ALA A 11 -9.97 -27.17 1.70
C ALA A 11 -9.17 -26.11 0.91
N PHE A 12 -8.45 -26.51 -0.14
CA PHE A 12 -7.67 -25.60 -0.99
C PHE A 12 -8.02 -25.89 -2.45
N GLY A 13 -9.11 -25.27 -2.93
CA GLY A 13 -9.50 -25.38 -4.33
C GLY A 13 -8.48 -24.67 -5.20
N ASP A 14 -7.66 -25.46 -5.90
CA ASP A 14 -6.65 -25.09 -6.90
C ASP A 14 -5.35 -24.37 -6.42
N ARG A 15 -4.35 -24.32 -7.32
CA ARG A 15 -3.02 -23.71 -7.09
C ARG A 15 -3.13 -22.22 -6.77
N ASP A 16 -4.11 -21.54 -7.34
CA ASP A 16 -4.32 -20.11 -7.14
C ASP A 16 -4.91 -19.85 -5.76
N GLY A 17 -5.75 -20.77 -5.26
CA GLY A 17 -6.21 -20.78 -3.87
C GLY A 17 -5.06 -20.92 -2.86
N ILE A 18 -4.11 -21.82 -3.09
CA ILE A 18 -2.92 -21.98 -2.23
C ILE A 18 -2.07 -20.70 -2.23
N LEU A 19 -1.83 -20.13 -3.42
CA LEU A 19 -1.05 -18.90 -3.55
C LEU A 19 -1.72 -17.72 -2.86
N ALA A 20 -3.02 -17.54 -3.07
CA ALA A 20 -3.79 -16.47 -2.44
C ALA A 20 -3.77 -16.57 -0.91
N HIS A 21 -3.87 -17.79 -0.37
CA HIS A 21 -3.79 -18.03 1.07
C HIS A 21 -2.42 -17.65 1.64
N ALA A 22 -1.33 -18.10 1.00
CA ALA A 22 0.02 -17.76 1.42
C ALA A 22 0.29 -16.25 1.38
N ILE A 23 -0.24 -15.54 0.38
CA ILE A 23 -0.14 -14.07 0.30
C ILE A 23 -0.92 -13.43 1.44
N ALA A 24 -2.14 -13.90 1.72
CA ALA A 24 -2.94 -13.38 2.83
C ALA A 24 -2.23 -13.58 4.19
N GLU A 25 -1.72 -14.77 4.46
CA GLU A 25 -0.96 -15.07 5.69
C GLU A 25 0.26 -14.15 5.85
N HIS A 26 1.01 -13.92 4.76
CA HIS A 26 2.15 -13.01 4.81
C HIS A 26 1.75 -11.56 5.08
N ILE A 27 0.68 -11.07 4.45
CA ILE A 27 0.19 -9.70 4.67
C ILE A 27 -0.29 -9.52 6.12
N GLU A 28 -0.95 -10.52 6.70
CA GLU A 28 -1.34 -10.48 8.12
C GLU A 28 -0.13 -10.55 9.06
N ALA A 29 0.91 -11.34 8.74
CA ALA A 29 2.14 -11.34 9.51
C ALA A 29 2.84 -9.96 9.49
N LEU A 30 2.86 -9.28 8.35
CA LEU A 30 3.36 -7.90 8.26
C LEU A 30 2.54 -6.93 9.11
N ARG A 31 1.21 -7.08 9.09
CA ARG A 31 0.29 -6.29 9.93
C ARG A 31 0.58 -6.48 11.40
N GLU A 32 0.84 -7.71 11.86
CA GLU A 32 1.21 -8.00 13.24
C GLU A 32 2.58 -7.42 13.61
N GLU A 33 3.59 -7.55 12.73
CA GLU A 33 4.93 -6.98 12.95
C GLU A 33 4.90 -5.45 13.04
N TRP A 34 4.12 -4.79 12.18
CA TRP A 34 4.03 -3.33 12.12
C TRP A 34 3.03 -2.76 13.15
N GLY A 35 2.02 -3.53 13.52
CA GLY A 35 0.97 -3.17 14.48
C GLY A 35 1.43 -3.12 15.94
N ALA A 36 2.69 -3.45 16.23
CA ALA A 36 3.27 -3.31 17.58
C ALA A 36 3.43 -1.84 18.04
N GLY A 37 3.26 -0.86 17.15
CA GLY A 37 3.15 0.56 17.47
C GLY A 37 1.76 1.13 17.14
N PRO A 38 1.35 2.26 17.74
CA PRO A 38 0.08 2.88 17.40
C PRO A 38 0.10 3.35 15.93
N LEU A 39 -0.62 2.63 15.06
CA LEU A 39 -0.88 3.03 13.67
C LEU A 39 -1.82 4.24 13.68
N CYS A 40 -1.24 5.44 13.80
CA CYS A 40 -2.01 6.68 13.75
C CYS A 40 -2.34 7.06 12.30
N GLY A 41 -3.46 7.76 12.12
CA GLY A 41 -3.94 8.21 10.81
C GLY A 41 -3.48 9.63 10.45
N ASP A 42 -2.69 10.29 11.31
CA ASP A 42 -2.13 11.59 10.98
C ASP A 42 -1.06 11.49 9.89
N ILE A 43 -0.83 12.60 9.17
CA ILE A 43 0.08 12.65 8.03
C ILE A 43 1.51 12.29 8.45
N ASP A 44 1.99 12.78 9.58
CA ASP A 44 3.37 12.59 10.00
C ASP A 44 3.65 11.11 10.32
N SER A 45 2.72 10.44 10.99
CA SER A 45 2.79 9.00 11.26
C SER A 45 2.80 8.17 9.97
N ILE A 46 1.92 8.48 9.01
CA ILE A 46 1.88 7.76 7.73
C ILE A 46 3.16 7.99 6.91
N LEU A 47 3.69 9.23 6.89
CA LEU A 47 4.93 9.52 6.17
C LEU A 47 6.13 8.78 6.79
N ALA A 48 6.15 8.61 8.11
CA ALA A 48 7.19 7.82 8.80
C ALA A 48 7.06 6.32 8.51
N GLU A 49 5.83 5.80 8.36
CA GLU A 49 5.60 4.38 8.05
C GLU A 49 6.30 3.94 6.75
N TYR A 50 6.46 4.84 5.77
CA TYR A 50 7.12 4.51 4.51
C TYR A 50 8.61 4.14 4.63
N ASP A 51 9.30 4.54 5.72
CA ASP A 51 10.64 4.02 5.99
C ASP A 51 10.58 2.52 6.32
N THR A 52 9.64 2.11 7.15
CA THR A 52 9.40 0.70 7.48
C THR A 52 9.02 -0.09 6.23
N VAL A 53 8.16 0.45 5.38
CA VAL A 53 7.78 -0.17 4.10
C VAL A 53 9.01 -0.38 3.22
N ALA A 54 9.86 0.64 3.06
CA ALA A 54 11.07 0.53 2.23
C ALA A 54 12.08 -0.48 2.80
N ILE A 55 12.24 -0.53 4.13
CA ILE A 55 13.08 -1.54 4.81
C ILE A 55 12.55 -2.96 4.55
N GLU A 56 11.24 -3.17 4.63
CA GLU A 56 10.64 -4.48 4.37
C GLU A 56 10.79 -4.89 2.90
N ILE A 57 10.58 -3.95 1.98
CA ILE A 57 10.83 -4.17 0.55
C ILE A 57 12.31 -4.51 0.30
N ALA A 58 13.25 -3.88 1.00
CA ALA A 58 14.66 -4.22 0.94
C ALA A 58 14.93 -5.65 1.45
N ARG A 59 14.37 -5.98 2.62
CA ARG A 59 14.53 -7.28 3.29
C ARG A 59 14.02 -8.44 2.43
N ASN A 60 12.86 -8.27 1.81
CA ASN A 60 12.16 -9.30 1.04
C ASN A 60 11.94 -8.90 -0.43
N SER A 61 12.96 -8.34 -1.08
CA SER A 61 12.86 -7.76 -2.43
C SER A 61 12.33 -8.72 -3.51
N ALA A 62 12.75 -9.99 -3.50
CA ALA A 62 12.29 -10.96 -4.50
C ALA A 62 10.78 -11.25 -4.34
N TYR A 63 10.32 -11.40 -3.10
CA TYR A 63 8.92 -11.64 -2.78
C TYR A 63 8.04 -10.41 -3.13
N ASN A 64 8.48 -9.21 -2.76
CA ASN A 64 7.78 -7.98 -3.11
C ASN A 64 7.66 -7.78 -4.64
N ARG A 65 8.70 -8.13 -5.42
CA ARG A 65 8.62 -8.13 -6.89
C ARG A 65 7.61 -9.14 -7.43
N MET A 66 7.50 -10.31 -6.80
CA MET A 66 6.46 -11.29 -7.14
C MET A 66 5.06 -10.73 -6.88
N LEU A 67 4.81 -10.10 -5.72
CA LEU A 67 3.52 -9.48 -5.41
C LEU A 67 3.13 -8.40 -6.44
N VAL A 68 4.08 -7.54 -6.80
CA VAL A 68 3.88 -6.55 -7.87
C VAL A 68 3.53 -7.22 -9.20
N ALA A 69 4.26 -8.27 -9.59
CA ALA A 69 3.99 -9.00 -10.83
C ALA A 69 2.59 -9.65 -10.84
N LEU A 70 2.16 -10.21 -9.71
CA LEU A 70 0.82 -10.79 -9.56
C LEU A 70 -0.27 -9.71 -9.65
N PHE A 71 -0.08 -8.56 -8.99
CA PHE A 71 -1.05 -7.47 -9.02
C PHE A 71 -1.28 -6.93 -10.44
N PHE A 72 -0.21 -6.79 -11.22
CA PHE A 72 -0.27 -6.30 -12.61
C PHE A 72 -0.41 -7.41 -13.66
N SER A 73 -0.73 -8.65 -13.25
CA SER A 73 -1.00 -9.76 -14.15
C SER A 73 -2.23 -9.49 -15.02
N VAL A 74 -2.20 -9.95 -16.27
CA VAL A 74 -3.35 -9.90 -17.19
C VAL A 74 -4.51 -10.80 -16.69
N ASN A 75 -4.17 -11.88 -15.98
CA ASN A 75 -5.14 -12.78 -15.34
C ASN A 75 -4.90 -12.72 -13.83
N PRO A 76 -5.52 -11.77 -13.11
CA PRO A 76 -5.31 -11.62 -11.68
C PRO A 76 -6.11 -12.65 -10.87
N ILE A 77 -5.52 -13.10 -9.76
CA ILE A 77 -6.19 -13.91 -8.76
C ILE A 77 -6.90 -12.95 -7.80
N ALA A 78 -8.23 -12.86 -7.88
CA ALA A 78 -9.00 -11.82 -7.18
C ALA A 78 -8.77 -11.79 -5.66
N SER A 79 -8.66 -12.95 -5.01
CA SER A 79 -8.36 -13.06 -3.58
C SER A 79 -6.95 -12.56 -3.23
N ALA A 80 -5.96 -12.87 -4.07
CA ALA A 80 -4.61 -12.34 -3.89
C ALA A 80 -4.56 -10.81 -4.08
N LEU A 81 -5.32 -10.28 -5.04
CA LEU A 81 -5.44 -8.82 -5.22
C LEU A 81 -5.99 -8.15 -3.97
N ALA A 82 -7.04 -8.70 -3.36
CA ALA A 82 -7.63 -8.14 -2.15
C ALA A 82 -6.58 -8.03 -1.03
N SER A 83 -5.80 -9.08 -0.80
CA SER A 83 -4.72 -9.06 0.21
C SER A 83 -3.63 -8.03 -0.12
N ILE A 84 -3.15 -7.99 -1.36
CA ILE A 84 -2.09 -7.03 -1.79
C ILE A 84 -2.56 -5.58 -1.63
N ARG A 85 -3.83 -5.30 -1.92
CA ARG A 85 -4.43 -3.95 -1.83
C ARG A 85 -4.65 -3.49 -0.39
N SER A 86 -4.72 -4.41 0.56
CA SER A 86 -5.21 -4.11 1.90
C SER A 86 -4.32 -3.13 2.67
N LEU A 87 -2.99 -3.28 2.62
CA LEU A 87 -2.07 -2.40 3.37
C LEU A 87 -2.11 -0.94 2.87
N PRO A 88 -2.01 -0.65 1.56
CA PRO A 88 -2.24 0.71 1.07
C PRO A 88 -3.64 1.23 1.41
N ALA A 89 -4.69 0.43 1.19
CA ALA A 89 -6.07 0.86 1.44
C ALA A 89 -6.27 1.30 2.90
N GLU A 90 -5.81 0.49 3.84
CA GLU A 90 -5.88 0.82 5.26
C GLU A 90 -5.15 2.14 5.57
N ARG A 91 -3.99 2.38 4.96
CA ARG A 91 -3.19 3.59 5.18
C ARG A 91 -3.97 4.87 4.88
N ILE A 92 -4.62 4.93 3.71
CA ILE A 92 -5.44 6.08 3.32
C ILE A 92 -6.77 6.13 4.08
N GLU A 93 -7.35 4.98 4.42
CA GLU A 93 -8.57 4.90 5.23
C GLU A 93 -8.37 5.42 6.65
N ARG A 94 -7.23 5.09 7.29
CA ARG A 94 -6.87 5.64 8.61
C ARG A 94 -6.78 7.16 8.57
N TRP A 95 -6.21 7.71 7.51
CA TRP A 95 -6.18 9.17 7.33
C TRP A 95 -7.59 9.75 7.09
N LEU A 96 -8.38 9.15 6.20
CA LEU A 96 -9.75 9.60 5.91
C LEU A 96 -10.65 9.58 7.15
N ALA A 97 -10.44 8.61 8.05
CA ALA A 97 -11.16 8.50 9.31
C ALA A 97 -10.81 9.63 10.30
N GLN A 98 -9.60 10.18 10.22
CA GLN A 98 -9.09 11.24 11.11
C GLN A 98 -9.05 12.63 10.46
N ALA A 99 -9.43 12.73 9.19
CA ALA A 99 -9.38 13.96 8.43
C ALA A 99 -10.17 15.07 9.14
N PRO A 100 -9.60 16.29 9.28
CA PRO A 100 -10.28 17.37 9.99
C PRO A 100 -11.65 17.70 9.38
N PRO A 101 -12.64 18.16 10.18
CA PRO A 101 -13.93 18.59 9.65
C PRO A 101 -13.76 19.64 8.55
N ARG A 102 -14.48 19.47 7.42
CA ARG A 102 -14.41 20.37 6.23
C ARG A 102 -13.05 20.42 5.51
N SER A 103 -12.11 19.53 5.84
CA SER A 103 -10.83 19.42 5.12
C SER A 103 -10.94 18.68 3.80
N LEU A 104 -12.00 17.88 3.61
CA LEU A 104 -12.25 17.09 2.40
C LEU A 104 -13.11 17.86 1.40
N LEU A 105 -12.97 17.55 0.12
CA LEU A 105 -13.85 18.09 -0.93
C LEU A 105 -15.31 17.67 -0.66
N PRO A 106 -16.30 18.58 -0.83
CA PRO A 106 -17.70 18.26 -0.58
C PRO A 106 -18.27 17.14 -1.46
N THR A 107 -17.70 16.95 -2.65
CA THR A 107 -18.12 15.94 -3.65
C THR A 107 -17.18 14.73 -3.65
N LEU A 108 -16.44 14.50 -2.58
CA LEU A 108 -15.49 13.39 -2.50
C LEU A 108 -16.23 12.06 -2.53
N ASP A 109 -15.95 11.27 -3.57
CA ASP A 109 -16.22 9.85 -3.60
C ASP A 109 -15.07 9.11 -2.90
N ARG A 110 -15.35 8.59 -1.70
CA ARG A 110 -14.34 7.98 -0.83
C ARG A 110 -13.79 6.69 -1.42
N ASP A 111 -14.66 5.81 -1.89
CA ASP A 111 -14.27 4.50 -2.42
C ASP A 111 -13.38 4.69 -3.66
N ARG A 112 -13.77 5.62 -4.54
CA ARG A 112 -12.97 5.95 -5.72
C ARG A 112 -11.62 6.59 -5.37
N ALA A 113 -11.57 7.41 -4.32
CA ALA A 113 -10.32 8.00 -3.85
C ALA A 113 -9.36 6.94 -3.28
N VAL A 114 -9.87 6.01 -2.47
CA VAL A 114 -9.09 4.88 -1.96
C VAL A 114 -8.57 4.03 -3.11
N ASP A 115 -9.43 3.64 -4.05
CA ASP A 115 -9.05 2.83 -5.20
C ASP A 115 -7.97 3.49 -6.06
N ARG A 116 -8.10 4.80 -6.34
CA ARG A 116 -7.10 5.56 -7.09
C ARG A 116 -5.77 5.59 -6.33
N TYR A 117 -5.80 5.88 -5.05
CA TYR A 117 -4.59 5.92 -4.22
C TYR A 117 -3.88 4.57 -4.19
N VAL A 118 -4.60 3.47 -3.93
CA VAL A 118 -4.04 2.11 -3.90
C VAL A 118 -3.36 1.78 -5.23
N ASN A 119 -4.02 2.07 -6.36
CA ASN A 119 -3.46 1.82 -7.68
C ASN A 119 -2.21 2.67 -7.95
N SER A 120 -2.17 3.91 -7.45
CA SER A 120 -1.01 4.81 -7.59
C SER A 120 0.17 4.35 -6.74
N GLU A 121 -0.07 3.93 -5.49
CA GLU A 121 0.97 3.37 -4.61
C GLU A 121 1.56 2.09 -5.20
N LEU A 122 0.71 1.16 -5.67
CA LEU A 122 1.16 -0.08 -6.30
C LEU A 122 1.94 0.18 -7.61
N SER A 123 1.61 1.25 -8.34
CA SER A 123 2.37 1.68 -9.50
C SER A 123 3.76 2.20 -9.12
N THR A 124 3.90 2.82 -7.96
CA THR A 124 5.20 3.25 -7.40
C THR A 124 6.08 2.02 -7.11
N TYR A 125 5.51 0.97 -6.49
CA TYR A 125 6.23 -0.30 -6.32
C TYR A 125 6.61 -0.93 -7.66
N ARG A 126 5.77 -0.81 -8.70
CA ARG A 126 6.10 -1.30 -10.05
C ARG A 126 7.28 -0.55 -10.67
N TYR A 127 7.38 0.76 -10.49
CA TYR A 127 8.52 1.53 -10.97
C TYR A 127 9.81 1.14 -10.24
N TRP A 128 9.75 0.90 -8.93
CA TRP A 128 10.88 0.30 -8.21
C TRP A 128 11.22 -1.12 -8.72
N ALA A 129 10.22 -1.98 -8.87
CA ALA A 129 10.40 -3.35 -9.34
C ALA A 129 10.96 -3.44 -10.77
N SER A 130 10.80 -2.39 -11.58
CA SER A 130 11.39 -2.27 -12.92
C SER A 130 12.71 -1.49 -12.96
N GLY A 131 13.23 -1.05 -11.79
CA GLY A 131 14.49 -0.32 -11.69
C GLY A 131 14.41 1.15 -12.09
N ARG A 132 13.20 1.71 -12.27
CA ARG A 132 13.00 3.14 -12.57
C ARG A 132 13.08 4.03 -11.33
N ILE A 133 12.79 3.46 -10.16
CA ILE A 133 12.99 4.09 -8.85
C ILE A 133 14.04 3.27 -8.11
N PRO A 134 15.21 3.84 -7.76
CA PRO A 134 16.17 3.19 -6.90
C PRO A 134 15.56 2.88 -5.52
N LEU A 135 15.95 1.76 -4.91
CA LEU A 135 15.45 1.38 -3.59
C LEU A 135 15.68 2.47 -2.51
N PRO A 136 16.82 3.20 -2.47
CA PRO A 136 17.01 4.30 -1.51
C PRO A 136 16.00 5.45 -1.64
N ASP A 137 15.41 5.64 -2.83
CA ASP A 137 14.49 6.74 -3.11
C ASP A 137 13.02 6.32 -2.95
N LEU A 138 12.75 5.02 -2.79
CA LEU A 138 11.40 4.46 -2.77
C LEU A 138 10.52 5.05 -1.65
N ALA A 139 11.07 5.24 -0.45
CA ALA A 139 10.30 5.81 0.66
C ALA A 139 9.83 7.24 0.34
N ASP A 140 10.69 8.05 -0.27
CA ASP A 140 10.37 9.43 -0.64
C ASP A 140 9.34 9.48 -1.78
N GLU A 141 9.44 8.59 -2.77
CA GLU A 141 8.44 8.47 -3.83
C GLU A 141 7.06 8.05 -3.30
N LEU A 142 6.99 7.14 -2.34
CA LEU A 142 5.73 6.73 -1.69
C LEU A 142 5.10 7.89 -0.90
N ARG A 143 5.92 8.67 -0.20
CA ARG A 143 5.48 9.89 0.51
C ARG A 143 4.92 10.92 -0.47
N ILE A 144 5.61 11.18 -1.57
CA ILE A 144 5.14 12.10 -2.62
C ILE A 144 3.82 11.61 -3.20
N ASN A 145 3.70 10.31 -3.49
CA ASN A 145 2.48 9.71 -3.99
C ASN A 145 1.31 9.87 -3.00
N PHE A 146 1.53 9.63 -1.71
CA PHE A 146 0.52 9.85 -0.67
C PHE A 146 0.08 11.31 -0.59
N LEU A 147 1.02 12.24 -0.50
CA LEU A 147 0.70 13.67 -0.46
C LEU A 147 -0.02 14.12 -1.74
N SER A 148 0.37 13.62 -2.91
CA SER A 148 -0.32 13.88 -4.19
C SER A 148 -1.78 13.43 -4.15
N ALA A 149 -2.05 12.23 -3.65
CA ALA A 149 -3.41 11.74 -3.48
C ALA A 149 -4.21 12.61 -2.50
N LEU A 150 -3.60 13.07 -1.41
CA LEU A 150 -4.26 13.99 -0.48
C LEU A 150 -4.59 15.34 -1.13
N LEU A 151 -3.74 15.86 -2.02
CA LEU A 151 -3.99 17.11 -2.76
C LEU A 151 -5.23 17.01 -3.67
N GLU A 152 -5.57 15.82 -4.16
CA GLU A 152 -6.75 15.59 -5.00
C GLU A 152 -8.05 15.63 -4.23
N ILE A 153 -8.03 15.33 -2.93
CA ILE A 153 -9.23 15.09 -2.11
C ILE A 153 -9.45 16.12 -1.01
N THR A 154 -8.46 16.99 -0.77
CA THR A 154 -8.52 18.02 0.28
C THR A 154 -8.84 19.42 -0.24
N ALA A 155 -9.33 20.26 0.65
CA ALA A 155 -9.62 21.67 0.44
C ALA A 155 -9.09 22.55 1.58
N GLY A 156 -9.10 23.87 1.37
CA GLY A 156 -8.85 24.85 2.41
C GLY A 156 -7.44 24.80 3.03
N PRO A 157 -7.30 25.11 4.34
CA PRO A 157 -6.01 25.16 5.01
C PRO A 157 -5.25 23.83 5.00
N THR A 158 -5.95 22.70 5.15
CA THR A 158 -5.35 21.37 5.11
C THR A 158 -4.68 21.11 3.76
N ARG A 159 -5.36 21.45 2.64
CA ARG A 159 -4.77 21.34 1.30
C ARG A 159 -3.50 22.18 1.15
N THR A 160 -3.49 23.37 1.73
CA THR A 160 -2.33 24.29 1.67
C THR A 160 -1.13 23.73 2.42
N ASP A 161 -1.34 23.14 3.60
CA ASP A 161 -0.28 22.48 4.36
C ASP A 161 0.29 21.25 3.62
N ILE A 162 -0.59 20.41 3.06
CA ILE A 162 -0.17 19.27 2.24
C ILE A 162 0.65 19.74 1.03
N ALA A 163 0.22 20.81 0.35
CA ALA A 163 0.93 21.34 -0.82
C ALA A 163 2.34 21.81 -0.47
N ARG A 164 2.48 22.48 0.69
CA ARG A 164 3.78 22.90 1.21
C ARG A 164 4.68 21.70 1.52
N ARG A 165 4.16 20.69 2.22
CA ARG A 165 4.90 19.44 2.54
C ARG A 165 5.34 18.71 1.26
N HIS A 166 4.45 18.60 0.28
CA HIS A 166 4.73 18.00 -1.01
C HIS A 166 5.85 18.73 -1.75
N ALA A 167 5.77 20.06 -1.86
CA ALA A 167 6.80 20.86 -2.54
C ALA A 167 8.18 20.75 -1.88
N LEU A 168 8.23 20.73 -0.54
CA LEU A 168 9.47 20.54 0.21
C LEU A 168 10.13 19.19 -0.12
N LEU A 169 9.34 18.11 -0.14
CA LEU A 169 9.86 16.78 -0.42
C LEU A 169 10.35 16.63 -1.87
N CYS A 170 9.58 17.13 -2.85
CA CYS A 170 10.03 17.16 -4.25
C CYS A 170 11.33 17.97 -4.43
N GLY A 171 11.46 19.10 -3.73
CA GLY A 171 12.67 19.93 -3.77
C GLY A 171 13.90 19.21 -3.18
N GLN A 172 13.71 18.41 -2.12
CA GLN A 172 14.79 17.61 -1.53
C GLN A 172 15.27 16.51 -2.47
N MET A 173 14.37 15.86 -3.21
CA MET A 173 14.74 14.82 -4.18
C MET A 173 15.52 15.38 -5.37
N ILE A 174 15.11 16.54 -5.91
CA ILE A 174 15.86 17.20 -6.99
C ILE A 174 17.29 17.51 -6.55
N ALA A 175 17.52 17.90 -5.29
CA ALA A 175 18.85 18.22 -4.80
C ALA A 175 19.78 17.00 -4.62
N ARG A 176 19.26 15.76 -4.66
CA ARG A 176 20.04 14.52 -4.51
C ARG A 176 20.53 13.94 -5.84
N HIS A 177 20.02 14.43 -6.97
CA HIS A 177 20.35 13.98 -8.33
C HIS A 177 21.05 15.08 -9.14
#